data_AF-A0ABD5U1P6-F1
#
_entry.id   AF-A0ABD5U1P6-F1
#
_cell.length_a   1.000
_cell.length_b   1.000
_cell.length_c   1.000
_cell.angle_alpha   90.00
_cell.angle_beta   90.00
_cell.angle_gamma   90.00
#
_symmetry.space_group_name_H-M   'P 1'
#
loop_
_entity.id
_entity.type
_entity.pdbx_description
1 polymer ?
#
loop_
_entity_poly.entity_id
_entity_poly.type
_entity_poly.pdbx_seq_one_letter_code
_entity_poly.pdbx_strand_id
1 'polypeptide(L)'
;MSDRALSPVVGVAVLVGVAVALTAVVAAGTVALASDDLAAPPTGGHSTARVAFSLSVADDTVALTHERGPPLSVRRLSVRVEIDGTPLRRQPPVPFFSARGFRSGPTGPFNAASDGTWSAGERASFAVAGTNDPTLAAGRTVTVTVYREGGRLARLSAVVGA
;
A
#
# COMPACT_ATOMS: atom_id res chain seq x y z
N MET A 1 36.65 11.49 -27.26
CA MET A 1 36.24 12.34 -26.11
C MET A 1 34.71 12.38 -26.09
N SER A 2 34.07 11.42 -25.44
CA SER A 2 32.60 11.28 -25.47
C SER A 2 32.08 10.90 -24.07
N ASP A 3 32.16 11.85 -23.14
CA ASP A 3 31.68 11.69 -21.76
C ASP A 3 30.57 12.69 -21.40
N ARG A 4 29.82 13.19 -22.38
CA ARG A 4 28.74 14.18 -22.15
C ARG A 4 27.34 13.71 -22.47
N ALA A 5 27.15 12.44 -22.84
CA ALA A 5 25.82 11.90 -23.18
C ALA A 5 25.12 11.15 -22.04
N LEU A 6 25.82 10.80 -20.94
CA LEU A 6 25.24 10.05 -19.81
C LEU A 6 24.56 10.96 -18.77
N SER A 7 25.01 12.21 -18.65
CA SER A 7 24.47 13.19 -17.69
C SER A 7 22.98 13.55 -17.92
N PRO A 8 22.49 13.71 -19.15
CA PRO A 8 21.07 14.02 -19.38
C PRO A 8 20.16 12.84 -19.03
N VAL A 9 20.56 11.60 -19.38
CA VAL A 9 19.72 10.41 -19.21
C VAL A 9 19.53 10.07 -17.74
N VAL A 10 20.61 10.12 -16.96
CA VAL A 10 20.53 9.92 -15.50
C VAL A 10 19.74 11.04 -14.84
N GLY A 11 19.94 12.29 -15.28
CA GLY A 11 19.17 13.43 -14.80
C GLY A 11 17.67 13.29 -15.06
N VAL A 12 17.28 12.84 -16.25
CA VAL A 12 15.89 12.57 -16.62
C VAL A 12 15.31 11.41 -15.81
N ALA A 13 16.05 10.31 -15.64
CA ALA A 13 15.58 9.17 -14.84
C ALA A 13 15.33 9.56 -13.37
N VAL A 14 16.22 10.37 -12.79
CA VAL A 14 16.05 10.90 -11.43
C VAL A 14 14.88 11.87 -11.36
N LEU A 15 14.73 12.79 -12.33
CA LEU A 15 13.62 13.73 -12.37
C LEU A 15 12.27 13.05 -12.55
N VAL A 16 12.19 12.00 -13.40
CA VAL A 16 10.98 11.18 -13.56
C VAL A 16 10.70 10.41 -12.27
N GLY A 17 11.71 9.81 -11.65
CA GLY A 17 11.55 9.13 -10.36
C GLY A 17 11.03 10.06 -9.26
N VAL A 18 11.55 11.29 -9.17
CA VAL A 18 11.09 12.31 -8.23
C VAL A 18 9.69 12.82 -8.60
N ALA A 19 9.37 13.01 -9.88
CA ALA A 19 8.04 13.44 -10.32
C ALA A 19 6.98 12.36 -10.02
N VAL A 20 7.29 11.08 -10.24
CA VAL A 20 6.43 9.94 -9.87
C VAL A 20 6.28 9.86 -8.35
N ALA A 21 7.36 10.09 -7.59
CA ALA A 21 7.29 10.16 -6.14
C ALA A 21 6.43 11.33 -5.64
N LEU A 22 6.44 12.47 -6.35
CA LEU A 22 5.65 13.66 -6.01
C LEU A 22 4.17 13.52 -6.40
N THR A 23 3.83 12.84 -7.50
CA THR A 23 2.42 12.59 -7.87
C THR A 23 1.76 11.54 -6.98
N ALA A 24 2.53 10.64 -6.37
CA ALA A 24 2.03 9.69 -5.36
C ALA A 24 1.59 10.36 -4.03
N VAL A 25 1.79 11.67 -3.86
CA VAL A 25 1.43 12.39 -2.62
C VAL A 25 -0.05 12.83 -2.58
N VAL A 26 -0.82 12.72 -3.66
CA VAL A 26 -2.21 13.24 -3.68
C VAL A 26 -3.24 12.13 -3.44
N ALA A 27 -3.41 11.74 -2.18
CA ALA A 27 -4.70 11.29 -1.60
C ALA A 27 -4.61 11.07 -0.07
N ALA A 28 -3.82 11.85 0.65
CA ALA A 28 -3.92 11.91 2.11
C ALA A 28 -5.12 12.80 2.49
N GLY A 29 -6.31 12.19 2.56
CA GLY A 29 -7.47 12.78 3.24
C GLY A 29 -8.60 13.25 2.33
N THR A 30 -9.35 12.32 1.73
CA THR A 30 -10.79 12.55 1.62
C THR A 30 -11.40 12.26 2.98
N VAL A 31 -11.68 13.35 3.70
CA VAL A 31 -12.64 13.37 4.80
C VAL A 31 -13.88 12.62 4.32
N ALA A 32 -14.39 11.71 5.15
CA ALA A 32 -15.70 11.11 4.96
C ALA A 32 -16.73 12.25 4.96
N LEU A 33 -17.07 12.78 3.78
CA LEU A 33 -18.37 13.36 3.56
C LEU A 33 -19.30 12.16 3.46
N ALA A 34 -20.00 11.92 4.58
CA ALA A 34 -21.12 11.00 4.62
C ALA A 34 -22.06 11.37 3.46
N SER A 35 -22.11 10.50 2.46
CA SER A 35 -23.25 10.42 1.56
C SER A 35 -24.17 9.41 2.24
N ASP A 36 -25.30 9.91 2.71
CA ASP A 36 -26.42 9.11 3.22
C ASP A 36 -26.75 7.97 2.27
N ASP A 37 -26.55 6.73 2.73
CA ASP A 37 -27.30 5.58 2.24
C ASP A 37 -27.53 4.60 3.42
N LEU A 38 -28.65 4.86 4.09
CA LEU A 38 -29.53 3.97 4.85
C LEU A 38 -28.96 2.63 5.39
N ALA A 39 -28.55 2.58 6.67
CA ALA A 39 -28.93 1.57 7.69
C ALA A 39 -27.97 1.50 8.91
N ALA A 40 -28.44 2.05 10.04
CA ALA A 40 -28.13 1.75 11.46
C ALA A 40 -26.69 1.89 12.04
N PRO A 41 -26.53 2.37 13.31
CA PRO A 41 -25.24 2.74 13.91
C PRO A 41 -24.55 1.56 14.62
N PRO A 42 -23.23 1.65 14.85
CA PRO A 42 -22.83 1.65 16.26
C PRO A 42 -21.92 2.82 16.63
N THR A 43 -22.33 3.47 17.70
CA THR A 43 -21.57 4.30 18.64
C THR A 43 -20.28 3.59 19.07
N GLY A 44 -19.12 4.26 18.96
CA GLY A 44 -17.90 3.76 19.60
C GLY A 44 -16.59 4.43 19.17
N GLY A 45 -16.09 5.37 19.99
CA GLY A 45 -14.64 5.63 20.15
C GLY A 45 -14.00 6.75 19.31
N HIS A 46 -14.13 8.00 19.77
CA HIS A 46 -13.14 9.06 19.48
C HIS A 46 -12.03 8.95 20.54
N SER A 47 -10.72 9.01 20.31
CA SER A 47 -9.88 9.31 19.15
C SER A 47 -8.55 8.58 19.42
N THR A 48 -8.24 7.52 18.68
CA THR A 48 -6.90 6.92 18.74
C THR A 48 -5.95 7.84 17.97
N ALA A 49 -4.74 8.06 18.50
CA ALA A 49 -3.70 8.83 17.81
C ALA A 49 -3.68 8.46 16.32
N ARG A 50 -3.93 9.45 15.44
CA ARG A 50 -4.19 9.24 14.01
C ARG A 50 -3.05 8.40 13.41
N VAL A 51 -3.33 7.15 13.10
CA VAL A 51 -2.42 6.28 12.37
C VAL A 51 -2.31 6.82 10.95
N ALA A 52 -1.09 6.98 10.45
CA ALA A 52 -0.82 7.44 9.10
C ALA A 52 0.01 6.40 8.35
N PHE A 53 -0.32 6.20 7.08
CA PHE A 53 0.44 5.34 6.19
C PHE A 53 0.79 6.10 4.91
N SER A 54 1.85 5.67 4.24
CA SER A 54 2.12 5.97 2.83
C SER A 54 2.09 4.68 2.01
N LEU A 55 1.77 4.81 0.72
CA LEU A 55 1.70 3.72 -0.24
C LEU A 55 2.61 4.02 -1.43
N SER A 56 3.43 3.06 -1.82
CA SER A 56 4.20 3.10 -3.06
C SER A 56 4.01 1.80 -3.82
N VAL A 57 3.86 1.88 -5.14
CA VAL A 57 3.75 0.70 -6.01
C VAL A 57 4.70 0.85 -7.18
N ALA A 58 5.58 -0.13 -7.36
CA ALA A 58 6.55 -0.19 -8.44
C ALA A 58 6.62 -1.63 -8.94
N ASP A 59 6.63 -1.81 -10.26
CA ASP A 59 6.57 -3.11 -10.91
C ASP A 59 5.39 -3.96 -10.40
N ASP A 60 5.69 -5.09 -9.77
CA ASP A 60 4.74 -5.99 -9.12
C ASP A 60 4.67 -5.83 -7.59
N THR A 61 5.42 -4.87 -7.03
CA THR A 61 5.59 -4.71 -5.58
C THR A 61 4.71 -3.59 -5.02
N VAL A 62 3.91 -3.95 -4.01
CA VAL A 62 3.11 -3.04 -3.20
C VAL A 62 3.79 -2.88 -1.85
N ALA A 63 4.14 -1.65 -1.47
CA ALA A 63 4.77 -1.34 -0.21
C ALA A 63 3.99 -0.27 0.55
N LEU A 64 3.75 -0.53 1.84
CA LEU A 64 3.14 0.41 2.77
C LEU A 64 4.17 0.77 3.84
N THR A 65 4.22 2.05 4.22
CA THR A 65 5.02 2.52 5.35
C THR A 65 4.07 3.01 6.44
N HIS A 66 4.30 2.59 7.68
CA HIS A 66 3.58 3.15 8.82
C HIS A 66 4.27 4.46 9.21
N GLU A 67 3.71 5.61 8.86
CA GLU A 67 4.36 6.91 9.06
C GLU A 67 4.27 7.40 10.51
N ARG A 68 3.13 7.15 11.15
CA ARG A 68 2.84 7.68 12.49
C ARG A 68 1.75 6.87 13.17
N GLY A 69 1.78 6.82 14.50
CA GLY A 69 0.77 6.17 15.33
C GLY A 69 1.39 5.15 16.30
N PRO A 70 0.58 4.54 17.17
CA PRO A 70 1.03 3.45 18.03
C PRO A 70 1.37 2.19 17.21
N PRO A 71 2.25 1.31 17.70
CA PRO A 71 2.55 0.05 17.05
C PRO A 71 1.30 -0.82 16.83
N LEU A 72 1.26 -1.50 15.69
CA LEU A 72 0.14 -2.34 15.28
C LEU A 72 0.53 -3.82 15.31
N SER A 73 -0.37 -4.67 15.80
CA SER A 73 -0.20 -6.12 15.67
C SER A 73 -0.66 -6.58 14.29
N VAL A 74 0.26 -7.07 13.44
CA VAL A 74 -0.03 -7.45 12.05
C VAL A 74 -1.06 -8.58 11.97
N ARG A 75 -1.07 -9.50 12.95
CA ARG A 75 -2.05 -10.60 13.02
C ARG A 75 -3.50 -10.13 13.22
N ARG A 76 -3.70 -8.89 13.65
CA ARG A 76 -5.03 -8.26 13.79
C ARG A 76 -5.41 -7.40 12.59
N LEU A 77 -4.51 -7.30 11.60
CA LEU A 77 -4.73 -6.53 10.39
C LEU A 77 -5.28 -7.43 9.28
N SER A 78 -6.02 -6.81 8.37
CA SER A 78 -6.36 -7.41 7.09
C SER A 78 -6.14 -6.37 6.00
N VAL A 79 -5.56 -6.81 4.89
CA VAL A 79 -5.23 -5.94 3.76
C VAL A 79 -6.08 -6.35 2.57
N ARG A 80 -6.71 -5.36 1.94
CA ARG A 80 -7.43 -5.52 0.67
C ARG A 80 -6.78 -4.67 -0.40
N VAL A 81 -6.64 -5.24 -1.59
CA VAL A 81 -6.03 -4.64 -2.76
C VAL A 81 -7.03 -4.68 -3.92
N GLU A 82 -7.18 -3.53 -4.55
CA GLU A 82 -7.93 -3.30 -5.79
C GLU A 82 -6.98 -2.69 -6.83
N ILE A 83 -7.13 -3.07 -8.09
CA ILE A 83 -6.45 -2.44 -9.22
C ILE A 83 -7.52 -1.91 -10.17
N ASP A 84 -7.48 -0.61 -10.45
CA ASP A 84 -8.49 0.12 -11.23
C ASP A 84 -9.92 -0.14 -10.71
N GLY A 85 -10.07 -0.20 -9.38
CA GLY A 85 -11.34 -0.46 -8.70
C GLY A 85 -11.77 -1.94 -8.68
N THR A 86 -11.05 -2.83 -9.35
CA THR A 86 -11.33 -4.28 -9.36
C THR A 86 -10.54 -4.98 -8.26
N PRO A 87 -11.18 -5.66 -7.29
CA PRO A 87 -10.47 -6.39 -6.25
C PRO A 87 -9.60 -7.51 -6.82
N LEU A 88 -8.40 -7.69 -6.28
CA LEU A 88 -7.61 -8.88 -6.58
C LEU A 88 -8.41 -10.15 -6.23
N ARG A 89 -8.39 -11.13 -7.13
CA ARG A 89 -8.98 -12.46 -6.94
C ARG A 89 -8.41 -13.15 -5.71
N ARG A 90 -7.13 -12.97 -5.43
CA ARG A 90 -6.46 -13.42 -4.19
C ARG A 90 -5.96 -12.22 -3.42
N GLN A 91 -6.49 -12.03 -2.21
CA GLN A 91 -6.09 -10.98 -1.29
C GLN A 91 -4.88 -11.44 -0.45
N PRO A 92 -3.98 -10.53 -0.05
CA PRO A 92 -2.78 -10.89 0.69
C PRO A 92 -3.15 -11.34 2.12
N PRO A 93 -2.80 -12.59 2.52
CA PRO A 93 -3.15 -13.11 3.84
C PRO A 93 -2.10 -12.67 4.88
N VAL A 94 -1.99 -11.38 5.17
CA VAL A 94 -0.95 -10.87 6.07
C VAL A 94 -1.15 -11.33 7.53
N PRO A 95 -0.08 -11.71 8.25
CA PRO A 95 1.28 -11.94 7.74
C PRO A 95 1.40 -13.30 7.02
N PHE A 96 2.30 -13.40 6.04
CA PHE A 96 2.54 -14.66 5.30
C PHE A 96 4.01 -14.84 4.93
N PHE A 97 4.37 -16.06 4.50
CA PHE A 97 5.65 -16.33 3.84
C PHE A 97 5.45 -16.59 2.33
N SER A 98 4.45 -17.40 2.00
CA SER A 98 4.04 -17.68 0.63
C SER A 98 2.52 -17.75 0.55
N ALA A 99 1.93 -17.19 -0.50
CA ALA A 99 0.48 -17.21 -0.72
C ALA A 99 0.18 -17.30 -2.22
N ARG A 100 -0.92 -17.97 -2.58
CA ARG A 100 -1.34 -18.05 -3.99
C ARG A 100 -1.68 -16.65 -4.51
N GLY A 101 -1.20 -16.32 -5.71
CA GLY A 101 -1.35 -14.99 -6.31
C GLY A 101 -0.30 -13.97 -5.86
N PHE A 102 0.71 -14.39 -5.08
CA PHE A 102 1.80 -13.55 -4.61
C PHE A 102 3.14 -14.24 -4.83
N ARG A 103 4.20 -13.47 -5.02
CA ARG A 103 5.57 -13.98 -4.92
C ARG A 103 5.87 -14.30 -3.46
N SER A 104 6.61 -15.37 -3.21
CA SER A 104 7.03 -15.73 -1.85
C SER A 104 8.01 -14.69 -1.30
N GLY A 105 8.05 -14.57 0.03
CA GLY A 105 8.94 -13.66 0.75
C GLY A 105 8.46 -12.21 0.75
N PRO A 106 7.27 -11.88 1.31
CA PRO A 106 6.98 -10.50 1.67
C PRO A 106 8.04 -9.98 2.66
N THR A 107 8.22 -8.67 2.76
CA THR A 107 9.25 -8.07 3.62
C THR A 107 8.66 -7.27 4.78
N GLY A 108 9.51 -7.01 5.77
CA GLY A 108 9.12 -6.28 6.98
C GLY A 108 8.00 -6.98 7.74
N PRO A 109 7.11 -6.22 8.40
CA PRO A 109 6.06 -6.77 9.26
C PRO A 109 5.06 -7.71 8.56
N PHE A 110 4.94 -7.68 7.22
CA PHE A 110 4.09 -8.63 6.49
C PHE A 110 4.70 -10.03 6.36
N ASN A 111 6.00 -10.19 6.61
CA ASN A 111 6.62 -11.50 6.66
C ASN A 111 6.21 -12.24 7.93
N ALA A 112 5.73 -13.48 7.80
CA ALA A 112 5.36 -14.34 8.92
C ALA A 112 6.55 -14.67 9.86
N ALA A 113 7.79 -14.49 9.41
CA ALA A 113 9.00 -14.62 10.22
C ALA A 113 9.40 -13.33 10.98
N SER A 114 8.68 -12.22 10.79
CA SER A 114 8.87 -10.99 11.59
C SER A 114 8.40 -11.17 13.03
N ASP A 115 8.67 -10.18 13.87
CA ASP A 115 8.16 -10.11 15.25
C ASP A 115 6.62 -9.88 15.34
N GLY A 116 5.96 -9.64 14.21
CA GLY A 116 4.52 -9.42 14.11
C GLY A 116 4.04 -8.05 14.59
N THR A 117 4.96 -7.13 14.88
CA THR A 117 4.67 -5.74 15.23
C THR A 117 5.02 -4.83 14.06
N TRP A 118 4.18 -3.83 13.81
CA TRP A 118 4.44 -2.79 12.82
C TRP A 118 4.46 -1.43 13.48
N SER A 119 5.65 -0.86 13.60
CA SER A 119 5.94 0.42 14.25
C SER A 119 6.06 1.57 13.26
N ALA A 120 5.92 2.80 13.75
CA ALA A 120 6.14 3.98 12.93
C ALA A 120 7.58 4.04 12.38
N GLY A 121 7.72 4.40 11.11
CA GLY A 121 8.96 4.37 10.33
C GLY A 121 9.20 3.06 9.57
N GLU A 122 8.50 1.97 9.91
CA GLU A 122 8.73 0.68 9.25
C GLU A 122 7.91 0.52 7.98
N ARG A 123 8.50 -0.21 7.02
CA ARG A 123 7.90 -0.55 5.73
C ARG A 123 7.56 -2.04 5.68
N ALA A 124 6.37 -2.37 5.21
CA ALA A 124 5.92 -3.72 4.90
C ALA A 124 5.61 -3.83 3.41
N SER A 125 6.02 -4.91 2.74
CA SER A 125 5.75 -5.07 1.30
C SER A 125 5.47 -6.51 0.89
N PHE A 126 4.79 -6.66 -0.24
CA PHE A 126 4.58 -7.92 -0.94
C PHE A 126 4.57 -7.69 -2.44
N ALA A 127 4.89 -8.72 -3.21
CA ALA A 127 4.82 -8.70 -4.68
C ALA A 127 3.65 -9.55 -5.19
N VAL A 128 2.83 -8.98 -6.08
CA VAL A 128 1.68 -9.64 -6.69
C VAL A 128 2.15 -10.47 -7.88
N ALA A 129 1.90 -11.78 -7.86
CA ALA A 129 2.29 -12.62 -8.97
C ALA A 129 1.36 -12.39 -10.18
N GLY A 130 1.86 -12.52 -11.41
CA GLY A 130 1.04 -12.48 -12.63
C GLY A 130 0.01 -13.61 -12.75
N THR A 131 -0.03 -14.54 -11.81
CA THR A 131 -1.09 -15.56 -11.65
C THR A 131 -2.28 -15.08 -10.84
N ASN A 132 -2.22 -13.85 -10.29
CA ASN A 132 -3.35 -13.14 -9.73
C ASN A 132 -4.05 -12.31 -10.82
N ASP A 133 -5.26 -11.86 -10.53
CA ASP A 133 -6.07 -11.09 -11.47
C ASP A 133 -6.87 -10.05 -10.70
N PRO A 134 -6.94 -8.79 -11.14
CA PRO A 134 -6.14 -8.17 -12.22
C PRO A 134 -4.62 -8.19 -11.95
N THR A 135 -3.82 -8.01 -13.01
CA THR A 135 -2.36 -7.90 -12.91
C THR A 135 -1.91 -6.47 -12.57
N LEU A 136 -0.73 -6.31 -11.97
CA LEU A 136 -0.08 -5.00 -11.88
C LEU A 136 0.58 -4.66 -13.21
N ALA A 137 0.46 -3.40 -13.62
CA ALA A 137 1.09 -2.84 -14.81
C ALA A 137 1.23 -1.32 -14.63
N ALA A 138 2.29 -0.74 -15.22
CA ALA A 138 2.55 0.69 -15.16
C ALA A 138 1.32 1.51 -15.58
N GLY A 139 1.06 2.60 -14.84
CA GLY A 139 -0.09 3.49 -15.08
C GLY A 139 -1.42 3.02 -14.49
N ARG A 140 -1.53 1.79 -13.98
CA ARG A 140 -2.74 1.36 -13.26
C ARG A 140 -2.81 1.98 -11.87
N THR A 141 -4.02 2.19 -11.37
CA THR A 141 -4.25 2.69 -10.01
C THR A 141 -4.45 1.53 -9.05
N VAL A 142 -3.59 1.45 -8.03
CA VAL A 142 -3.71 0.47 -6.96
C VAL A 142 -4.32 1.14 -5.74
N THR A 143 -5.37 0.55 -5.20
CA THR A 143 -5.97 0.96 -3.93
C THR A 143 -5.76 -0.11 -2.89
N VAL A 144 -5.16 0.27 -1.77
CA VAL A 144 -4.96 -0.60 -0.62
C VAL A 144 -5.80 -0.11 0.55
N THR A 145 -6.62 -1.00 1.09
CA THR A 145 -7.39 -0.75 2.31
C THR A 145 -6.88 -1.63 3.44
N VAL A 146 -6.49 -1.01 4.55
CA VAL A 146 -6.06 -1.69 5.77
C VAL A 146 -7.21 -1.69 6.76
N TYR A 147 -7.51 -2.86 7.29
CA TYR A 147 -8.53 -3.07 8.32
C TYR A 147 -7.87 -3.54 9.61
N ARG A 148 -8.46 -3.20 10.75
CA ARG A 148 -8.13 -3.73 12.07
C ARG A 148 -9.42 -4.19 12.74
N GLU A 149 -9.50 -5.47 13.10
CA GLU A 149 -10.66 -6.03 13.82
C GLU A 149 -12.01 -5.74 13.11
N GLY A 150 -12.01 -5.75 11.77
CA GLY A 150 -13.20 -5.46 10.95
C GLY A 150 -13.46 -3.97 10.65
N GLY A 151 -12.86 -3.05 11.41
CA GLY A 151 -12.92 -1.61 11.14
C GLY A 151 -11.88 -1.16 10.11
N ARG A 152 -12.26 -0.24 9.21
CA ARG A 152 -11.31 0.34 8.25
C ARG A 152 -10.34 1.27 8.98
N LEU A 153 -9.05 0.92 8.97
CA LEU A 153 -7.98 1.73 9.55
C LEU A 153 -7.47 2.78 8.57
N ALA A 154 -7.27 2.41 7.30
CA ALA A 154 -6.80 3.32 6.25
C ALA A 154 -7.25 2.85 4.86
N ARG A 155 -7.36 3.79 3.91
CA ARG A 155 -7.49 3.53 2.47
C ARG A 155 -6.53 4.46 1.74
N LEU A 156 -5.65 3.89 0.92
CA LEU A 156 -4.61 4.60 0.18
C LEU A 156 -4.69 4.22 -1.28
N SER A 157 -4.33 5.14 -2.17
CA SER A 157 -4.23 4.87 -3.60
C SER A 157 -2.91 5.42 -4.15
N ALA A 158 -2.31 4.68 -5.08
CA ALA A 158 -1.10 5.07 -5.78
C ALA A 158 -1.14 4.52 -7.21
N VAL A 159 -0.45 5.19 -8.13
CA VAL A 159 -0.28 4.70 -9.50
C VAL A 159 0.96 3.81 -9.55
N VAL A 160 0.90 2.71 -10.30
CA VAL A 160 2.05 1.84 -10.53
C VAL A 160 3.12 2.61 -11.31
N GLY A 161 4.28 2.79 -10.68
CA GLY A 161 5.47 3.35 -11.32
C GLY A 161 5.99 2.45 -12.46
N ALA A 162 6.65 3.07 -13.42
CA ALA A 162 7.36 2.39 -14.50
C ALA A 162 8.76 1.93 -14.08
#